data_AF-A0AAD9SYL3-F1
#
_entry.id   AF-A0AAD9SYL3-F1
#
_cell.length_a   1.000
_cell.length_b   1.000
_cell.length_c   1.000
_cell.angle_alpha   90.00
_cell.angle_beta   90.00
_cell.angle_gamma   90.00
#
_symmetry.space_group_name_H-M   'P 1'
#
loop_
_entity.id
_entity.type
_entity.pdbx_description
1 polymer ?
#
loop_
_entity_poly.entity_id
_entity_poly.type
_entity_poly.pdbx_seq_one_letter_code
_entity_poly.pdbx_strand_id
1 'polypeptide(L)'
;MAPPSTAKASPVPAEPVHLDLHGNVFELPNYTMKEIYDAIPAWCFKPSILRSMAYVVRDYCYLSVLIYAAVTYIPLLPSPYLRFAAWAAYTTVQGFVFTGIWILAHECGHGAFSKNKYLNYTMGLIMHSFLLVPFHSWRLSHSQHHKATGNMQKDTAFVPHTRESWLQTQFGAKARANMVEFAELAEDSPIAALWHDIVHQLFGWPGYLLFNLTGQKYNGAKGPKISHFYYGEDSVFFKPHELPLIVLSDLGVAVMIAALVVAGQLFGSWNVIVLWGVPWLWVNNWIVAITFLQHTDAAMPHYDNKTWTFARGATATIDRDLGFIDTHLFHDIIGTHVCHHLISTIPFYHAGEASKHIKRVMGKHYAADVETPFWTAFFRNQRSCKFVEETVGAEGSGVYMFRNLYNREGETQPKKLVDPVQIEESKEKSAVATAMSSARNLDARRRLSQSAQLRANLPLLADG
;
A
#
# COMPACT_ATOMS: atom_id res chain seq x y z
N MET A 1 -52.19 16.69 -47.64
CA MET A 1 -50.92 16.98 -46.94
C MET A 1 -50.94 16.21 -45.63
N ALA A 2 -50.11 15.17 -45.52
CA ALA A 2 -49.94 14.43 -44.27
C ALA A 2 -49.10 15.28 -43.30
N PRO A 3 -49.37 15.24 -41.97
CA PRO A 3 -48.57 15.99 -41.01
C PRO A 3 -47.16 15.38 -40.91
N PRO A 4 -46.12 16.19 -40.62
CA PRO A 4 -44.76 15.69 -40.54
C PRO A 4 -44.60 14.81 -39.30
N SER A 5 -44.03 13.62 -39.52
CA SER A 5 -43.55 12.71 -38.50
C SER A 5 -42.59 13.41 -37.56
N THR A 6 -42.97 13.55 -36.29
CA THR A 6 -42.06 13.97 -35.22
C THR A 6 -41.05 12.84 -34.97
N ALA A 7 -39.84 13.00 -35.49
CA ALA A 7 -38.71 12.15 -35.13
C ALA A 7 -38.51 12.22 -33.61
N LYS A 8 -38.74 11.10 -32.90
CA LYS A 8 -38.35 10.96 -31.50
C LYS A 8 -36.84 11.15 -31.44
N ALA A 9 -36.39 12.17 -30.71
CA ALA A 9 -34.99 12.29 -30.34
C ALA A 9 -34.57 10.98 -29.64
N SER A 10 -33.50 10.36 -30.14
CA SER A 10 -32.87 9.22 -29.48
C SER A 10 -32.56 9.63 -28.03
N PRO A 11 -32.84 8.78 -27.03
CA PRO A 11 -32.48 9.09 -25.65
C PRO A 11 -30.96 9.30 -25.60
N VAL A 12 -30.54 10.46 -25.09
CA VAL A 12 -29.14 10.69 -24.72
C VAL A 12 -28.76 9.53 -23.80
N PRO A 13 -27.66 8.79 -24.07
CA PRO A 13 -27.22 7.73 -23.17
C PRO A 13 -27.08 8.33 -21.77
N ALA A 14 -27.75 7.74 -20.77
CA ALA A 14 -27.56 8.14 -19.39
C ALA A 14 -26.06 8.07 -19.07
N GLU A 15 -25.52 9.12 -18.44
CA GLU A 15 -24.12 9.09 -18.03
C GLU A 15 -23.85 7.86 -17.15
N PRO A 16 -22.70 7.19 -17.33
CA PRO A 16 -22.38 6.00 -16.57
C PRO A 16 -22.34 6.32 -15.07
N VAL A 17 -23.09 5.57 -14.26
CA VAL A 17 -23.07 5.70 -12.80
C VAL A 17 -21.91 4.88 -12.25
N HIS A 18 -20.99 5.54 -11.55
CA HIS A 18 -19.90 4.87 -10.84
C HIS A 18 -20.28 4.67 -9.38
N LEU A 19 -20.08 3.46 -8.87
CA LEU A 19 -20.31 3.14 -7.47
C LEU A 19 -19.00 2.76 -6.79
N ASP A 20 -18.74 3.36 -5.64
CA ASP A 20 -17.65 2.93 -4.77
C ASP A 20 -17.95 1.53 -4.17
N LEU A 21 -17.04 1.00 -3.35
CA LEU A 21 -17.26 -0.31 -2.73
C LEU A 21 -18.47 -0.33 -1.78
N HIS A 22 -18.81 0.80 -1.15
CA HIS A 22 -19.90 0.92 -0.20
C HIS A 22 -21.27 1.22 -0.85
N GLY A 23 -21.35 1.21 -2.18
CA GLY A 23 -22.58 1.48 -2.90
C GLY A 23 -22.90 2.97 -3.07
N ASN A 24 -21.99 3.87 -2.70
CA ASN A 24 -22.19 5.30 -2.89
C ASN A 24 -21.85 5.71 -4.33
N VAL A 25 -22.62 6.66 -4.85
CA VAL A 25 -22.34 7.25 -6.16
C VAL A 25 -21.06 8.05 -6.11
N PHE A 26 -20.11 7.71 -6.98
CA PHE A 26 -18.89 8.46 -7.19
C PHE A 26 -19.02 9.37 -8.42
N GLU A 27 -18.75 10.64 -8.23
CA GLU A 27 -18.71 11.63 -9.31
C GLU A 27 -17.27 11.99 -9.64
N LEU A 28 -16.99 12.08 -10.94
CA LEU A 28 -15.68 12.50 -11.43
C LEU A 28 -15.40 13.97 -11.04
N PRO A 29 -14.28 14.25 -10.34
CA PRO A 29 -13.94 15.62 -10.03
C PRO A 29 -13.61 16.39 -11.32
N ASN A 30 -14.03 17.65 -11.35
CA ASN A 30 -13.90 18.56 -12.49
C ASN A 30 -13.10 19.85 -12.19
N TYR A 31 -12.55 20.00 -10.97
CA TYR A 31 -11.66 21.11 -10.64
C TYR A 31 -10.33 21.01 -11.38
N THR A 32 -9.74 22.18 -11.63
CA THR A 32 -8.44 22.35 -12.26
C THR A 32 -7.35 22.53 -11.22
N MET A 33 -6.10 22.19 -11.59
CA MET A 33 -4.97 22.50 -10.72
C MET A 33 -4.86 24.00 -10.44
N LYS A 34 -5.22 24.87 -11.40
CA LYS A 34 -5.17 26.32 -11.21
C LYS A 34 -6.05 26.77 -10.04
N GLU A 35 -7.27 26.27 -9.93
CA GLU A 35 -8.17 26.58 -8.81
C GLU A 35 -7.59 26.13 -7.47
N ILE A 36 -6.94 24.97 -7.44
CA ILE A 36 -6.23 24.46 -6.25
C ILE A 36 -5.07 25.40 -5.87
N TYR A 37 -4.21 25.77 -6.82
CA TYR A 37 -3.07 26.67 -6.57
C TYR A 37 -3.52 28.05 -6.10
N ASP A 38 -4.52 28.64 -6.76
CA ASP A 38 -5.01 30.00 -6.47
C ASP A 38 -5.67 30.10 -5.08
N ALA A 39 -6.20 28.99 -4.54
CA ALA A 39 -6.83 28.99 -3.23
C ALA A 39 -5.81 29.01 -2.08
N ILE A 40 -4.58 28.58 -2.31
CA ILE A 40 -3.56 28.40 -1.26
C ILE A 40 -2.76 29.69 -1.05
N PRO A 41 -2.57 30.14 0.20
CA PRO A 41 -1.76 31.31 0.47
C PRO A 41 -0.31 31.21 -0.02
N ALA A 42 0.22 32.29 -0.58
CA ALA A 42 1.55 32.32 -1.19
C ALA A 42 2.71 31.98 -0.23
N TRP A 43 2.53 32.13 1.09
CA TRP A 43 3.54 31.77 2.07
C TRP A 43 3.64 30.27 2.31
N CYS A 44 2.57 29.50 2.08
CA CYS A 44 2.60 28.04 2.20
C CYS A 44 3.63 27.41 1.24
N PHE A 45 3.94 28.07 0.13
CA PHE A 45 4.93 27.62 -0.86
C PHE A 45 6.38 28.01 -0.52
N LYS A 46 6.65 28.60 0.64
CA LYS A 46 7.96 29.14 0.99
C LYS A 46 8.66 28.28 2.06
N PRO A 47 9.57 27.37 1.68
CA PRO A 47 10.36 26.63 2.65
C PRO A 47 11.33 27.56 3.39
N SER A 48 11.50 27.27 4.68
CA SER A 48 12.50 27.85 5.57
C SER A 48 13.58 26.81 5.89
N ILE A 49 14.80 27.03 5.42
CA ILE A 49 15.95 26.16 5.70
C ILE A 49 16.16 26.01 7.21
N LEU A 50 16.04 27.10 7.96
CA LEU A 50 16.21 27.06 9.42
C LEU A 50 15.17 26.14 10.07
N ARG A 51 13.90 26.24 9.64
CA ARG A 51 12.83 25.39 10.19
C ARG A 51 13.04 23.93 9.81
N SER A 52 13.28 23.64 8.52
CA SER A 52 13.53 22.28 8.04
C SER A 52 14.73 21.62 8.74
N MET A 53 15.84 22.34 8.89
CA MET A 53 17.02 21.84 9.62
C MET A 53 16.77 21.69 11.13
N ALA A 54 15.94 22.54 11.74
CA ALA A 54 15.57 22.39 13.14
C ALA A 54 14.81 21.07 13.39
N TYR A 55 13.96 20.63 12.46
CA TYR A 55 13.32 19.31 12.53
C TYR A 55 14.33 18.17 12.40
N VAL A 56 15.33 18.28 11.52
CA VAL A 56 16.42 17.30 11.45
C VAL A 56 17.15 17.21 12.79
N VAL A 57 17.58 18.34 13.35
CA VAL A 57 18.27 18.38 14.64
C VAL A 57 17.41 17.79 15.76
N ARG A 58 16.11 18.13 15.78
CA ARG A 58 15.15 17.60 16.75
C ARG A 58 15.06 16.07 16.66
N ASP A 59 14.88 15.51 15.47
CA ASP A 59 14.66 14.08 15.29
C ASP A 59 15.94 13.28 15.64
N TYR A 60 17.12 13.77 15.27
CA TYR A 60 18.40 13.17 15.68
C TYR A 60 18.69 13.37 17.18
N CYS A 61 18.19 14.44 17.81
CA CYS A 61 18.23 14.60 19.25
C CYS A 61 17.36 13.56 19.95
N TYR A 62 16.12 13.35 19.49
CA TYR A 62 15.23 12.30 20.01
C TYR A 62 15.86 10.91 19.87
N LEU A 63 16.40 10.59 18.69
CA LEU A 63 17.14 9.36 18.44
C LEU A 63 18.26 9.16 19.47
N SER A 64 19.08 10.19 19.68
CA SER A 64 20.25 10.10 20.54
C SER A 64 19.87 9.96 22.01
N VAL A 65 18.85 10.71 22.46
CA VAL A 65 18.34 10.67 23.84
C VAL A 65 17.68 9.33 24.14
N LEU A 66 16.90 8.77 23.21
CA LEU A 66 16.27 7.46 23.38
C LEU A 66 17.30 6.34 23.48
N ILE A 67 18.32 6.32 22.60
CA ILE A 67 19.42 5.36 22.69
C ILE A 67 20.14 5.48 24.03
N TYR A 68 20.53 6.70 24.42
CA TYR A 68 21.23 6.95 25.67
C TYR A 68 20.42 6.47 26.88
N ALA A 69 19.14 6.83 26.94
CA ALA A 69 18.25 6.43 28.02
C ALA A 69 18.06 4.90 28.06
N ALA A 70 17.88 4.26 26.91
CA ALA A 70 17.69 2.82 26.81
C ALA A 70 18.91 2.06 27.34
N VAL A 71 20.10 2.41 26.86
CA VAL A 71 21.36 1.75 27.27
C VAL A 71 21.71 2.02 28.73
N THR A 72 21.40 3.21 29.24
CA THR A 72 21.75 3.61 30.62
C THR A 72 20.80 3.01 31.65
N TYR A 73 19.48 3.07 31.41
CA TYR A 73 18.48 2.83 32.45
C TYR A 73 17.75 1.48 32.33
N ILE A 74 17.55 0.93 31.13
CA ILE A 74 16.85 -0.37 30.99
C ILE A 74 17.59 -1.49 31.72
N PRO A 75 18.94 -1.62 31.63
CA PRO A 75 19.66 -2.66 32.37
C PRO A 75 19.51 -2.59 33.89
N LEU A 76 19.21 -1.41 34.44
CA LEU A 76 19.03 -1.19 35.88
C LEU A 76 17.69 -1.71 36.41
N LEU A 77 16.75 -2.08 35.53
CA LEU A 77 15.46 -2.61 35.94
C LEU A 77 15.61 -4.00 36.56
N PRO A 78 15.04 -4.24 37.76
CA PRO A 78 15.31 -5.46 38.54
C PRO A 78 14.71 -6.73 37.92
N SER A 79 13.60 -6.59 37.17
CA SER A 79 12.87 -7.72 36.59
C SER A 79 13.22 -7.92 35.11
N PRO A 80 13.46 -9.16 34.66
CA PRO A 80 13.63 -9.45 33.23
C PRO A 80 12.39 -9.11 32.40
N TYR A 81 11.18 -9.22 32.97
CA TYR A 81 9.94 -8.86 32.28
C TYR A 81 9.83 -7.35 32.09
N LEU A 82 10.22 -6.56 33.08
CA LEU A 82 10.26 -5.09 32.97
C LEU A 82 11.31 -4.65 31.94
N ARG A 83 12.47 -5.31 31.91
CA ARG A 83 13.50 -5.08 30.88
C ARG A 83 12.97 -5.38 29.49
N PHE A 84 12.31 -6.51 29.31
CA PHE A 84 11.71 -6.88 28.03
C PHE A 84 10.66 -5.85 27.58
N ALA A 85 9.73 -5.47 28.45
CA ALA A 85 8.72 -4.46 28.15
C ALA A 85 9.34 -3.09 27.81
N ALA A 86 10.38 -2.68 28.55
CA ALA A 86 11.08 -1.42 28.29
C ALA A 86 11.85 -1.44 26.96
N TRP A 87 12.49 -2.57 26.61
CA TRP A 87 13.13 -2.73 25.30
C TRP A 87 12.11 -2.72 24.17
N ALA A 88 10.97 -3.40 24.33
CA ALA A 88 9.89 -3.35 23.35
C ALA A 88 9.40 -1.91 23.14
N ALA A 89 9.11 -1.18 24.23
CA ALA A 89 8.70 0.22 24.18
C ALA A 89 9.75 1.11 23.50
N TYR A 90 11.04 0.95 23.85
CA TYR A 90 12.13 1.66 23.20
C TYR A 90 12.12 1.40 21.69
N THR A 91 12.08 0.14 21.24
CA THR A 91 12.20 -0.16 19.81
C THR A 91 11.03 0.42 19.01
N THR A 92 9.82 0.40 19.56
CA THR A 92 8.63 0.99 18.94
C THR A 92 8.75 2.51 18.84
N VAL A 93 9.09 3.19 19.93
CA VAL A 93 9.21 4.66 19.95
C VAL A 93 10.38 5.13 19.08
N GLN A 94 11.51 4.43 19.13
CA GLN A 94 12.66 4.70 18.27
C GLN A 94 12.31 4.49 16.79
N GLY A 95 11.49 3.48 16.49
CA GLY A 95 10.91 3.26 15.16
C GLY A 95 10.11 4.46 14.67
N PHE A 96 9.30 5.10 15.54
CA PHE A 96 8.58 6.31 15.16
C PHE A 96 9.53 7.45 14.79
N VAL A 97 10.58 7.66 15.59
CA VAL A 97 11.59 8.69 15.31
C VAL A 97 12.30 8.41 13.98
N PHE A 98 12.66 7.15 13.70
CA PHE A 98 13.28 6.80 12.41
C PHE A 98 12.33 7.03 11.23
N THR A 99 11.03 6.74 11.38
CA THR A 99 10.02 7.07 10.36
C THR A 99 9.95 8.58 10.12
N GLY A 100 10.02 9.41 11.18
CA GLY A 100 10.13 10.87 11.04
C GLY A 100 11.34 11.32 10.21
N ILE A 101 12.51 10.72 10.47
CA ILE A 101 13.73 10.97 9.68
C ILE A 101 13.54 10.54 8.22
N TRP A 102 12.88 9.40 7.98
CA TRP A 102 12.54 8.95 6.63
C TRP A 102 11.68 9.96 5.89
N ILE A 103 10.67 10.53 6.57
CA ILE A 103 9.75 11.52 6.01
C ILE A 103 10.48 12.82 5.69
N LEU A 104 11.40 13.30 6.55
CA LEU A 104 12.22 14.48 6.23
C LEU A 104 13.08 14.28 4.97
N ALA A 105 13.59 13.07 4.75
CA ALA A 105 14.32 12.72 3.54
C ALA A 105 13.40 12.62 2.31
N HIS A 106 12.16 12.14 2.49
CA HIS A 106 11.11 12.22 1.48
C HIS A 106 10.82 13.67 1.07
N GLU A 107 10.68 14.60 2.02
CA GLU A 107 10.47 16.04 1.75
C GLU A 107 11.63 16.66 0.96
N CYS A 108 12.87 16.20 1.19
CA CYS A 108 14.02 16.54 0.35
C CYS A 108 13.84 16.05 -1.09
N GLY A 109 13.29 14.85 -1.30
CA GLY A 109 12.99 14.30 -2.62
C GLY A 109 12.04 15.17 -3.45
N HIS A 110 11.05 15.80 -2.81
CA HIS A 110 10.11 16.72 -3.46
C HIS A 110 10.62 18.15 -3.59
N GLY A 111 11.68 18.51 -2.86
CA GLY A 111 12.16 19.88 -2.77
C GLY A 111 11.34 20.77 -1.84
N ALA A 112 10.46 20.17 -1.02
CA ALA A 112 9.71 20.86 0.03
C ALA A 112 10.60 21.27 1.21
N PHE A 113 11.73 20.57 1.41
CA PHE A 113 12.67 20.87 2.49
C PHE A 113 13.39 22.22 2.31
N SER A 114 13.78 22.58 1.08
CA SER A 114 14.50 23.82 0.74
C SER A 114 14.36 24.16 -0.75
N LYS A 115 14.50 25.44 -1.12
CA LYS A 115 14.65 25.84 -2.54
C LYS A 115 15.97 25.41 -3.16
N ASN A 116 16.98 25.09 -2.35
CA ASN A 116 18.28 24.64 -2.85
C ASN A 116 18.28 23.12 -3.07
N LYS A 117 18.25 22.73 -4.35
CA LYS A 117 18.29 21.31 -4.77
C LYS A 117 19.48 20.54 -4.21
N TYR A 118 20.66 21.16 -4.08
CA TYR A 118 21.85 20.48 -3.57
C TYR A 118 21.71 20.17 -2.09
N LEU A 119 21.18 21.12 -1.31
CA LEU A 119 20.91 20.88 0.11
C LEU A 119 19.92 19.73 0.30
N ASN A 120 18.82 19.73 -0.46
CA ASN A 120 17.85 18.65 -0.42
C ASN A 120 18.50 17.31 -0.78
N TYR A 121 19.28 17.27 -1.85
CA TYR A 121 19.90 16.03 -2.31
C TYR A 121 20.91 15.48 -1.31
N THR A 122 21.73 16.35 -0.70
CA THR A 122 22.68 15.95 0.33
C THR A 122 21.98 15.46 1.59
N MET A 123 21.01 16.21 2.11
CA MET A 123 20.30 15.83 3.34
C MET A 123 19.45 14.57 3.15
N GLY A 124 18.75 14.48 2.02
CA GLY A 124 18.00 13.29 1.63
C GLY A 124 18.91 12.06 1.53
N LEU A 125 20.06 12.17 0.84
CA LEU A 125 21.02 11.08 0.74
C LEU A 125 21.52 10.62 2.11
N ILE A 126 21.88 11.54 3.01
CA ILE A 126 22.37 11.19 4.36
C ILE A 126 21.29 10.44 5.16
N MET A 127 20.09 11.01 5.25
CA MET A 127 19.01 10.47 6.08
C MET A 127 18.43 9.16 5.54
N HIS A 128 18.26 9.03 4.22
CA HIS A 128 17.82 7.76 3.61
C HIS A 128 18.92 6.69 3.63
N SER A 129 20.19 7.05 3.42
CA SER A 129 21.29 6.07 3.56
C SER A 129 21.34 5.50 4.97
N PHE A 130 21.16 6.35 6.00
CA PHE A 130 21.04 5.92 7.39
C PHE A 130 19.93 4.87 7.61
N LEU A 131 18.90 4.85 6.77
CA LEU A 131 17.77 3.92 6.82
C LEU A 131 17.82 2.86 5.70
N LEU A 132 18.97 2.67 5.05
CA LEU A 132 19.18 1.73 3.94
C LEU A 132 18.23 1.94 2.75
N VAL A 133 17.88 3.20 2.48
CA VAL A 133 17.05 3.58 1.33
C VAL A 133 17.94 4.25 0.27
N PRO A 134 17.93 3.78 -0.99
CA PRO A 134 18.69 4.41 -2.06
C PRO A 134 18.01 5.71 -2.50
N PHE A 135 18.37 6.82 -1.87
CA PHE A 135 17.68 8.12 -1.97
C PHE A 135 17.36 8.56 -3.40
N HIS A 136 18.35 8.59 -4.31
CA HIS A 136 18.12 9.09 -5.66
C HIS A 136 17.31 8.12 -6.51
N SER A 137 17.50 6.82 -6.33
CA SER A 137 16.69 5.81 -7.01
C SER A 137 15.24 5.93 -6.60
N TRP A 138 14.99 5.96 -5.29
CA TRP A 138 13.65 6.06 -4.74
C TRP A 138 12.98 7.40 -5.07
N ARG A 139 13.65 8.55 -4.92
CA ARG A 139 13.02 9.85 -5.22
C ARG A 139 12.62 9.97 -6.69
N LEU A 140 13.37 9.34 -7.61
CA LEU A 140 13.12 9.41 -9.05
C LEU A 140 11.89 8.57 -9.42
N SER A 141 11.81 7.32 -8.93
CA SER A 141 10.64 6.47 -9.13
C SER A 141 9.41 7.03 -8.41
N HIS A 142 9.57 7.60 -7.21
CA HIS A 142 8.51 8.24 -6.45
C HIS A 142 8.01 9.53 -7.14
N SER A 143 8.89 10.33 -7.75
CA SER A 143 8.45 11.47 -8.59
C SER A 143 7.61 11.02 -9.79
N GLN A 144 7.85 9.83 -10.35
CA GLN A 144 7.01 9.26 -11.41
C GLN A 144 5.64 8.84 -10.87
N HIS A 145 5.61 8.26 -9.67
CA HIS A 145 4.36 7.94 -8.97
C HIS A 145 3.49 9.19 -8.80
N HIS A 146 4.02 10.30 -8.27
CA HIS A 146 3.26 11.56 -8.15
C HIS A 146 2.72 12.10 -9.48
N LYS A 147 3.46 11.89 -10.58
CA LYS A 147 3.03 12.35 -11.91
C LYS A 147 1.92 11.49 -12.52
N ALA A 148 1.71 10.28 -12.00
CA ALA A 148 0.82 9.29 -12.59
C ALA A 148 -0.06 8.57 -11.55
N THR A 149 -0.18 9.11 -10.33
CA THR A 149 -0.85 8.40 -9.25
C THR A 149 -2.32 8.13 -9.60
N GLY A 150 -2.81 6.93 -9.23
CA GLY A 150 -4.16 6.49 -9.56
C GLY A 150 -4.37 6.14 -11.04
N ASN A 151 -3.32 6.17 -11.88
CA ASN A 151 -3.37 5.69 -13.25
C ASN A 151 -3.05 4.18 -13.31
N MET A 152 -3.99 3.39 -13.80
CA MET A 152 -3.91 1.92 -13.89
C MET A 152 -2.75 1.39 -14.75
N GLN A 153 -2.16 2.23 -15.62
CA GLN A 153 -1.08 1.82 -16.52
C GLN A 153 0.26 2.47 -16.22
N LYS A 154 0.28 3.62 -15.53
CA LYS A 154 1.49 4.46 -15.40
C LYS A 154 1.92 4.72 -13.96
N ASP A 155 1.09 4.45 -12.97
CA ASP A 155 1.51 4.56 -11.56
C ASP A 155 2.67 3.58 -11.30
N THR A 156 3.74 4.06 -10.66
CA THR A 156 4.95 3.26 -10.38
C THR A 156 4.95 2.62 -9.00
N ALA A 157 3.92 2.84 -8.18
CA ALA A 157 3.91 2.40 -6.78
C ALA A 157 2.63 1.68 -6.34
N PHE A 158 1.44 2.12 -6.75
CA PHE A 158 0.18 1.59 -6.21
C PHE A 158 -0.83 1.25 -7.31
N VAL A 159 -0.46 0.38 -8.25
CA VAL A 159 -1.39 -0.14 -9.26
C VAL A 159 -2.14 -1.34 -8.67
N PRO A 160 -3.45 -1.24 -8.38
CA PRO A 160 -4.21 -2.39 -7.91
C PRO A 160 -4.38 -3.42 -9.03
N HIS A 161 -4.63 -4.67 -8.63
CA HIS A 161 -5.01 -5.69 -9.59
C HIS A 161 -6.38 -5.38 -10.20
N THR A 162 -6.55 -5.60 -11.51
CA THR A 162 -7.88 -5.84 -12.05
C THR A 162 -8.41 -7.18 -11.54
N ARG A 163 -9.71 -7.41 -11.61
CA ARG A 163 -10.30 -8.70 -11.22
C ARG A 163 -9.61 -9.89 -11.91
N GLU A 164 -9.37 -9.80 -13.21
CA GLU A 164 -8.72 -10.86 -14.00
C GLU A 164 -7.27 -11.09 -13.54
N SER A 165 -6.51 -10.01 -13.35
CA SER A 165 -5.11 -10.10 -12.88
C SER A 165 -5.02 -10.65 -11.45
N TRP A 166 -5.96 -10.28 -10.59
CA TRP A 166 -6.05 -10.77 -9.22
C TRP A 166 -6.32 -12.28 -9.22
N LEU A 167 -7.34 -12.72 -9.97
CA LEU A 167 -7.69 -14.14 -10.12
C LEU A 167 -6.51 -14.98 -10.66
N GLN A 168 -5.81 -14.45 -11.66
CA GLN A 168 -4.64 -15.12 -12.23
C GLN A 168 -3.47 -15.20 -11.23
N THR A 169 -3.29 -14.19 -10.39
CA THR A 169 -2.23 -14.16 -9.37
C THR A 169 -2.53 -15.14 -8.24
N GLN A 170 -3.78 -15.22 -7.79
CA GLN A 170 -4.18 -16.10 -6.68
C GLN A 170 -4.33 -17.57 -7.10
N PHE A 171 -4.88 -17.84 -8.30
CA PHE A 171 -5.26 -19.21 -8.72
C PHE A 171 -4.53 -19.71 -9.98
N GLY A 172 -3.69 -18.88 -10.58
CA GLY A 172 -2.99 -19.18 -11.82
C GLY A 172 -3.89 -19.10 -13.06
N ALA A 173 -3.31 -19.39 -14.23
CA ALA A 173 -4.00 -19.33 -15.53
C ALA A 173 -5.14 -20.36 -15.70
N LYS A 174 -5.30 -21.29 -14.75
CA LYS A 174 -6.34 -22.33 -14.74
C LYS A 174 -7.41 -22.08 -13.68
N ALA A 175 -7.58 -20.84 -13.21
CA ALA A 175 -8.62 -20.47 -12.27
C ALA A 175 -10.00 -20.97 -12.76
N ARG A 176 -10.63 -21.86 -11.99
CA ARG A 176 -11.98 -22.38 -12.27
C ARG A 176 -12.99 -21.70 -11.36
N ALA A 177 -14.24 -21.59 -11.79
CA ALA A 177 -15.31 -20.96 -11.01
C ALA A 177 -15.43 -21.53 -9.58
N ASN A 178 -15.27 -22.85 -9.40
CA ASN A 178 -15.31 -23.51 -8.10
C ASN A 178 -14.09 -23.20 -7.19
N MET A 179 -12.94 -22.83 -7.77
CA MET A 179 -11.78 -22.39 -6.99
C MET A 179 -11.95 -20.95 -6.50
N VAL A 180 -12.58 -20.11 -7.33
CA VAL A 180 -12.97 -18.76 -6.93
C VAL A 180 -13.96 -18.86 -5.79
N GLU A 181 -15.07 -19.61 -5.95
CA GLU A 181 -16.08 -19.85 -4.92
C GLU A 181 -15.50 -20.38 -3.59
N PHE A 182 -14.54 -21.32 -3.65
CA PHE A 182 -13.83 -21.77 -2.45
C PHE A 182 -12.99 -20.66 -1.81
N ALA A 183 -12.35 -19.81 -2.62
CA ALA A 183 -11.63 -18.67 -2.10
C ALA A 183 -12.57 -17.61 -1.52
N GLU A 184 -13.76 -17.38 -2.10
CA GLU A 184 -14.79 -16.53 -1.50
C GLU A 184 -15.12 -17.00 -0.07
N LEU A 185 -15.20 -18.33 0.12
CA LEU A 185 -15.44 -18.94 1.43
C LEU A 185 -14.23 -18.90 2.38
N ALA A 186 -13.00 -18.97 1.85
CA ALA A 186 -11.78 -19.06 2.65
C ALA A 186 -11.14 -17.69 2.98
N GLU A 187 -11.41 -16.67 2.17
CA GLU A 187 -10.80 -15.34 2.25
C GLU A 187 -11.27 -14.52 3.48
N ASP A 188 -12.34 -14.97 4.15
CA ASP A 188 -12.81 -14.40 5.41
C ASP A 188 -12.11 -14.99 6.65
N SER A 189 -11.14 -15.88 6.49
CA SER A 189 -10.35 -16.42 7.59
C SER A 189 -9.49 -15.31 8.23
N PRO A 190 -9.69 -14.96 9.53
CA PRO A 190 -8.86 -13.97 10.22
C PRO A 190 -7.37 -14.34 10.22
N ILE A 191 -7.06 -15.64 10.18
CA ILE A 191 -5.68 -16.15 10.13
C ILE A 191 -5.04 -15.86 8.76
N ALA A 192 -5.79 -16.01 7.66
CA ALA A 192 -5.30 -15.71 6.33
C ALA A 192 -5.04 -14.21 6.16
N ALA A 193 -5.96 -13.36 6.65
CA ALA A 193 -5.79 -11.92 6.66
C ALA A 193 -4.55 -11.49 7.48
N LEU A 194 -4.40 -12.02 8.70
CA LEU A 194 -3.24 -11.75 9.55
C LEU A 194 -1.93 -12.20 8.90
N TRP A 195 -1.90 -13.37 8.27
CA TRP A 195 -0.72 -13.84 7.56
C TRP A 195 -0.33 -12.91 6.39
N HIS A 196 -1.32 -12.48 5.59
CA HIS A 196 -1.09 -11.53 4.52
C HIS A 196 -0.54 -10.20 5.04
N ASP A 197 -1.09 -9.70 6.16
CA ASP A 197 -0.60 -8.47 6.81
C ASP A 197 0.84 -8.61 7.28
N ILE A 198 1.21 -9.72 7.92
CA ILE A 198 2.58 -9.97 8.37
C ILE A 198 3.55 -10.00 7.16
N VAL A 199 3.19 -10.72 6.10
CA VAL A 199 4.03 -10.80 4.89
C VAL A 199 4.15 -9.42 4.23
N HIS A 200 3.04 -8.69 4.12
CA HIS A 200 3.01 -7.35 3.53
C HIS A 200 3.88 -6.36 4.31
N GLN A 201 3.77 -6.34 5.64
CA GLN A 201 4.54 -5.42 6.49
C GLN A 201 6.03 -5.74 6.55
N LEU A 202 6.41 -7.02 6.47
CA LEU A 202 7.82 -7.43 6.51
C LEU A 202 8.52 -7.29 5.15
N PHE A 203 7.83 -7.62 4.05
CA PHE A 203 8.44 -7.78 2.74
C PHE A 203 7.96 -6.79 1.69
N GLY A 204 6.91 -5.99 1.96
CA GLY A 204 6.36 -5.02 1.03
C GLY A 204 7.40 -4.00 0.58
N TRP A 205 8.08 -3.35 1.54
CA TRP A 205 9.09 -2.34 1.23
C TRP A 205 10.36 -2.92 0.53
N PRO A 206 11.03 -3.95 1.06
CA PRO A 206 12.15 -4.57 0.34
C PRO A 206 11.75 -5.12 -1.03
N GLY A 207 10.56 -5.72 -1.12
CA GLY A 207 10.03 -6.26 -2.37
C GLY A 207 9.73 -5.17 -3.40
N TYR A 208 9.23 -4.01 -2.98
CA TYR A 208 9.08 -2.85 -3.85
C TYR A 208 10.43 -2.38 -4.41
N LEU A 209 11.43 -2.21 -3.54
CA LEU A 209 12.76 -1.73 -3.94
C LEU A 209 13.46 -2.70 -4.90
N LEU A 210 13.38 -4.00 -4.64
CA LEU A 210 14.11 -5.03 -5.38
C LEU A 210 13.37 -5.54 -6.63
N PHE A 211 12.03 -5.58 -6.58
CA PHE A 211 11.22 -6.34 -7.55
C PHE A 211 9.99 -5.59 -8.09
N ASN A 212 9.77 -4.32 -7.72
CA ASN A 212 8.63 -3.52 -8.19
C ASN A 212 7.27 -4.25 -8.04
N LEU A 213 7.00 -4.79 -6.85
CA LEU A 213 5.83 -5.67 -6.63
C LEU A 213 4.49 -4.99 -6.95
N THR A 214 4.35 -3.71 -6.62
CA THR A 214 3.07 -2.97 -6.61
C THR A 214 2.92 -1.92 -7.71
N GLY A 215 3.98 -1.65 -8.49
CA GLY A 215 3.96 -0.68 -9.58
C GLY A 215 3.45 -1.24 -10.92
N GLN A 216 3.37 -0.36 -11.93
CA GLN A 216 3.04 -0.73 -13.30
C GLN A 216 3.91 -1.88 -13.84
N LYS A 217 3.35 -2.61 -14.82
CA LYS A 217 4.08 -3.63 -15.57
C LYS A 217 4.79 -2.98 -16.77
N TYR A 218 6.11 -2.94 -16.72
CA TYR A 218 6.95 -2.38 -17.78
C TYR A 218 7.13 -3.35 -18.96
N ASN A 219 6.04 -3.65 -19.68
CA ASN A 219 6.05 -4.53 -20.86
C ASN A 219 6.78 -5.88 -20.65
N GLY A 220 6.65 -6.45 -19.44
CA GLY A 220 7.29 -7.73 -19.10
C GLY A 220 8.77 -7.65 -18.72
N ALA A 221 9.33 -6.46 -18.46
CA ALA A 221 10.66 -6.32 -17.87
C ALA A 221 10.76 -7.09 -16.54
N LYS A 222 11.92 -7.72 -16.32
CA LYS A 222 12.20 -8.61 -15.20
C LYS A 222 13.63 -8.46 -14.70
N GLY A 223 13.87 -9.01 -13.51
CA GLY A 223 15.20 -9.10 -12.91
C GLY A 223 15.73 -7.72 -12.54
N PRO A 224 17.01 -7.41 -12.82
CA PRO A 224 17.62 -6.17 -12.34
C PRO A 224 16.97 -4.92 -12.94
N LYS A 225 16.39 -4.99 -14.15
CA LYS A 225 15.79 -3.84 -14.84
C LYS A 225 14.66 -3.16 -14.07
N ILE A 226 14.04 -3.87 -13.12
CA ILE A 226 12.93 -3.41 -12.26
C ILE A 226 13.36 -3.24 -10.80
N SER A 227 14.66 -3.10 -10.54
CA SER A 227 15.23 -2.83 -9.21
C SER A 227 15.67 -1.37 -9.08
N HIS A 228 15.49 -0.81 -7.89
CA HIS A 228 15.97 0.53 -7.54
C HIS A 228 17.50 0.60 -7.38
N PHE A 229 18.17 -0.54 -7.29
CA PHE A 229 19.63 -0.64 -7.20
C PHE A 229 20.29 -0.88 -8.56
N TYR A 230 19.52 -0.79 -9.65
CA TYR A 230 20.02 -1.04 -10.99
C TYR A 230 20.36 0.23 -11.74
N TYR A 231 21.63 0.33 -12.15
CA TYR A 231 22.20 1.47 -12.86
C TYR A 231 22.59 1.13 -14.31
N GLY A 232 21.95 0.14 -14.94
CA GLY A 232 22.09 -0.14 -16.37
C GLY A 232 21.25 0.81 -17.24
N GLU A 233 21.70 1.06 -18.47
CA GLU A 233 20.99 1.94 -19.43
C GLU A 233 19.61 1.41 -19.86
N ASP A 234 19.36 0.11 -19.69
CA ASP A 234 18.09 -0.55 -19.92
C ASP A 234 17.20 -0.66 -18.67
N SER A 235 17.51 0.13 -17.63
CA SER A 235 16.61 0.36 -16.49
C SER A 235 15.28 0.92 -16.96
N VAL A 236 14.18 0.43 -16.37
CA VAL A 236 12.83 0.96 -16.67
C VAL A 236 12.49 2.20 -15.87
N PHE A 237 13.24 2.46 -14.80
CA PHE A 237 12.98 3.58 -13.89
C PHE A 237 13.80 4.81 -14.24
N PHE A 238 15.02 4.64 -14.77
CA PHE A 238 16.01 5.72 -14.81
C PHE A 238 16.50 6.00 -16.23
N LYS A 239 16.77 7.27 -16.51
CA LYS A 239 17.38 7.71 -17.77
C LYS A 239 18.91 7.61 -17.69
N PRO A 240 19.63 7.50 -18.83
CA PRO A 240 21.09 7.37 -18.82
C PRO A 240 21.84 8.46 -18.02
N HIS A 241 21.37 9.71 -18.07
CA HIS A 241 21.99 10.82 -17.32
C HIS A 241 21.71 10.80 -15.81
N GLU A 242 20.78 9.97 -15.34
CA GLU A 242 20.43 9.81 -13.93
C GLU A 242 21.23 8.69 -13.25
N LEU A 243 21.82 7.76 -14.02
CA LEU A 243 22.54 6.59 -13.52
C LEU A 243 23.68 6.92 -12.52
N PRO A 244 24.47 8.00 -12.68
CA PRO A 244 25.48 8.36 -11.67
C PRO A 244 24.88 8.64 -10.28
N LEU A 245 23.63 9.12 -10.21
CA LEU A 245 22.93 9.35 -8.94
C LEU A 245 22.47 8.05 -8.28
N ILE A 246 22.16 7.02 -9.08
CA ILE A 246 21.82 5.68 -8.61
C ILE A 246 23.04 5.08 -7.92
N VAL A 247 24.20 5.11 -8.59
CA VAL A 247 25.48 4.68 -8.02
C VAL A 247 25.79 5.43 -6.71
N LEU A 248 25.59 6.75 -6.67
CA LEU A 248 25.80 7.54 -5.45
C LEU A 248 24.89 7.08 -4.29
N SER A 249 23.65 6.68 -4.58
CA SER A 249 22.72 6.18 -3.56
C SER A 249 23.09 4.80 -3.07
N ASP A 250 23.50 3.92 -3.99
CA ASP A 250 23.97 2.56 -3.66
C ASP A 250 25.24 2.62 -2.80
N LEU A 251 26.16 3.55 -3.10
CA LEU A 251 27.31 3.82 -2.26
C LEU A 251 26.91 4.29 -0.86
N GLY A 252 25.91 5.17 -0.75
CA GLY A 252 25.38 5.60 0.55
C GLY A 252 24.85 4.42 1.39
N VAL A 253 24.07 3.53 0.76
CA VAL A 253 23.58 2.30 1.40
C VAL A 253 24.75 1.38 1.80
N ALA A 254 25.73 1.17 0.91
CA ALA A 254 26.89 0.34 1.19
C ALA A 254 27.75 0.89 2.35
N VAL A 255 27.94 2.21 2.42
CA VAL A 255 28.63 2.87 3.53
C VAL A 255 27.87 2.66 4.85
N MET A 256 26.54 2.78 4.85
CA MET A 256 25.76 2.52 6.06
C MET A 256 25.85 1.05 6.49
N ILE A 257 25.79 0.10 5.55
CA ILE A 257 25.97 -1.33 5.86
C ILE A 257 27.35 -1.56 6.48
N ALA A 258 28.41 -1.00 5.91
CA ALA A 258 29.76 -1.10 6.47
C ALA A 258 29.83 -0.49 7.88
N ALA A 259 29.20 0.66 8.11
CA ALA A 259 29.12 1.29 9.42
C ALA A 259 28.40 0.40 10.45
N LEU A 260 27.31 -0.27 10.07
CA LEU A 260 26.59 -1.23 10.92
C LEU A 260 27.43 -2.46 11.25
N VAL A 261 28.20 -2.98 10.29
CA VAL A 261 29.13 -4.10 10.51
C VAL A 261 30.21 -3.70 11.51
N VAL A 262 30.85 -2.54 11.31
CA VAL A 262 31.86 -2.01 12.23
C VAL A 262 31.26 -1.77 13.62
N ALA A 263 30.07 -1.15 13.70
CA ALA A 263 29.37 -0.97 14.96
C ALA A 263 29.07 -2.32 15.65
N GLY A 264 28.70 -3.35 14.89
CA GLY A 264 28.48 -4.69 15.41
C GLY A 264 29.75 -5.33 15.99
N GLN A 265 30.91 -5.07 15.38
CA GLN A 265 32.21 -5.52 15.87
C GLN A 265 32.64 -4.76 17.14
N LEU A 266 32.35 -3.46 17.23
CA LEU A 266 32.75 -2.62 18.36
C LEU A 266 31.82 -2.76 19.57
N PHE A 267 30.51 -2.84 19.35
CA PHE A 267 29.49 -2.77 20.39
C PHE A 267 28.70 -4.07 20.57
N GLY A 268 28.97 -5.09 19.75
CA GLY A 268 28.24 -6.35 19.72
C GLY A 268 27.06 -6.31 18.75
N SER A 269 26.97 -7.30 17.86
CA SER A 269 25.93 -7.37 16.82
C SER A 269 24.51 -7.37 17.38
N TRP A 270 24.27 -8.01 18.53
CA TRP A 270 22.96 -8.01 19.17
C TRP A 270 22.53 -6.61 19.63
N ASN A 271 23.47 -5.81 20.15
CA ASN A 271 23.17 -4.44 20.56
C ASN A 271 22.82 -3.58 19.34
N VAL A 272 23.52 -3.72 18.23
CA VAL A 272 23.18 -3.01 16.98
C VAL A 272 21.82 -3.44 16.44
N ILE A 273 21.51 -4.73 16.48
CA ILE A 273 20.19 -5.24 16.09
C ILE A 273 19.09 -4.61 16.93
N VAL A 274 19.23 -4.58 18.26
CA VAL A 274 18.19 -4.02 19.12
C VAL A 274 18.11 -2.49 19.03
N LEU A 275 19.26 -1.80 18.96
CA LEU A 275 19.31 -0.34 19.00
C LEU A 275 18.97 0.32 17.65
N TRP A 276 19.29 -0.34 16.54
CA TRP A 276 19.08 0.20 15.19
C TRP A 276 18.26 -0.74 14.31
N GLY A 277 18.56 -2.05 14.31
CA GLY A 277 17.92 -3.02 13.40
C GLY A 277 16.42 -3.20 13.61
N VAL A 278 15.96 -3.40 14.85
CA VAL A 278 14.53 -3.54 15.18
C VAL A 278 13.78 -2.22 14.97
N PRO A 279 14.29 -1.04 15.40
CA PRO A 279 13.71 0.25 15.00
C PRO A 279 13.65 0.46 13.48
N TRP A 280 14.65 0.02 12.72
CA TRP A 280 14.63 0.07 11.26
C TRP A 280 13.55 -0.84 10.66
N LEU A 281 13.28 -2.02 11.24
CA LEU A 281 12.14 -2.85 10.82
C LEU A 281 10.79 -2.14 11.06
N TRP A 282 10.67 -1.34 12.11
CA TRP A 282 9.49 -0.49 12.32
C TRP A 282 9.32 0.55 11.21
N VAL A 283 10.41 1.11 10.68
CA VAL A 283 10.33 2.03 9.52
C VAL A 283 9.70 1.32 8.32
N ASN A 284 10.15 0.10 8.01
CA ASN A 284 9.57 -0.68 6.91
C ASN A 284 8.06 -0.89 7.12
N ASN A 285 7.64 -1.28 8.32
CA ASN A 285 6.23 -1.39 8.68
C ASN A 285 5.47 -0.07 8.49
N TRP A 286 5.99 1.04 9.03
CA TRP A 286 5.27 2.31 8.96
C TRP A 286 5.16 2.84 7.54
N ILE A 287 6.21 2.78 6.72
CA ILE A 287 6.14 3.20 5.31
C ILE A 287 5.08 2.40 4.58
N VAL A 288 5.08 1.08 4.72
CA VAL A 288 4.12 0.20 4.03
C VAL A 288 2.70 0.47 4.52
N ALA A 289 2.48 0.54 5.85
CA ALA A 289 1.15 0.78 6.40
C ALA A 289 0.59 2.17 6.05
N ILE A 290 1.39 3.22 6.16
CA ILE A 290 1.00 4.60 5.87
C ILE A 290 0.63 4.73 4.40
N THR A 291 1.54 4.34 3.50
CA THR A 291 1.32 4.50 2.07
C THR A 291 0.18 3.62 1.55
N PHE A 292 0.02 2.40 2.09
CA PHE A 292 -1.15 1.57 1.80
C PHE A 292 -2.45 2.29 2.13
N LEU A 293 -2.58 2.83 3.35
CA LEU A 293 -3.83 3.47 3.78
C LEU A 293 -4.12 4.80 3.10
N GLN A 294 -3.08 5.47 2.64
CA GLN A 294 -3.13 6.71 1.88
C GLN A 294 -3.60 6.51 0.43
N HIS A 295 -3.35 5.33 -0.14
CA HIS A 295 -3.63 5.01 -1.55
C HIS A 295 -4.70 3.92 -1.73
N THR A 296 -5.14 3.27 -0.65
CA THR A 296 -6.11 2.17 -0.68
C THR A 296 -7.26 2.47 0.27
N ASP A 297 -8.44 2.68 -0.29
CA ASP A 297 -9.70 2.77 0.44
C ASP A 297 -10.89 2.41 -0.45
N ALA A 298 -11.94 1.90 0.16
CA ALA A 298 -13.20 1.52 -0.47
C ALA A 298 -13.82 2.63 -1.36
N ALA A 299 -13.61 3.89 -0.99
CA ALA A 299 -14.10 5.07 -1.70
C ALA A 299 -13.18 5.53 -2.87
N MET A 300 -11.97 4.98 -2.99
CA MET A 300 -10.94 5.55 -3.87
C MET A 300 -11.03 5.03 -5.32
N PRO A 301 -11.07 5.95 -6.31
CA PRO A 301 -11.10 5.60 -7.72
C PRO A 301 -9.70 5.29 -8.26
N HIS A 302 -9.66 4.55 -9.35
CA HIS A 302 -8.51 4.43 -10.24
C HIS A 302 -8.95 4.69 -11.67
N TYR A 303 -8.04 5.17 -12.50
CA TYR A 303 -8.37 5.64 -13.84
C TYR A 303 -7.51 5.00 -14.92
N ASP A 304 -8.11 4.73 -16.08
CA ASP A 304 -7.33 4.46 -17.27
C ASP A 304 -6.71 5.74 -17.86
N ASN A 305 -5.85 5.58 -18.86
CA ASN A 305 -5.22 6.69 -19.56
C ASN A 305 -6.19 7.70 -20.22
N LYS A 306 -7.43 7.32 -20.54
CA LYS A 306 -8.38 8.22 -21.23
C LYS A 306 -9.07 9.12 -20.23
N THR A 307 -9.43 8.59 -19.06
CA THR A 307 -10.18 9.30 -18.03
C THR A 307 -9.27 9.99 -17.03
N TRP A 308 -8.03 9.54 -16.90
CA TRP A 308 -7.06 10.14 -15.98
C TRP A 308 -6.69 11.58 -16.36
N THR A 309 -6.68 12.46 -15.36
CA THR A 309 -5.99 13.76 -15.40
C THR A 309 -5.13 13.88 -14.15
N PHE A 310 -4.14 14.78 -14.15
CA PHE A 310 -3.30 14.97 -12.96
C PHE A 310 -4.13 15.31 -11.71
N ALA A 311 -5.12 16.19 -11.83
CA ALA A 311 -5.99 16.55 -10.70
C ALA A 311 -6.76 15.33 -10.18
N ARG A 312 -7.35 14.51 -11.06
CA ARG A 312 -8.08 13.29 -10.67
C ARG A 312 -7.18 12.28 -9.98
N GLY A 313 -6.00 12.02 -10.56
CA GLY A 313 -5.02 11.10 -10.01
C GLY A 313 -4.48 11.54 -8.65
N ALA A 314 -4.03 12.80 -8.55
CA ALA A 314 -3.49 13.35 -7.31
C ALA A 314 -4.51 13.34 -6.15
N THR A 315 -5.81 13.39 -6.46
CA THR A 315 -6.88 13.32 -5.46
C THR A 315 -7.47 11.93 -5.29
N ALA A 316 -6.94 10.91 -5.95
CA ALA A 316 -7.23 9.50 -5.68
C ALA A 316 -6.42 9.00 -4.47
N THR A 317 -6.39 9.81 -3.42
CA THR A 317 -5.66 9.60 -2.18
C THR A 317 -6.53 10.07 -1.01
N ILE A 318 -6.23 9.61 0.19
CA ILE A 318 -7.05 9.86 1.38
C ILE A 318 -6.18 10.23 2.57
N ASP A 319 -6.61 11.27 3.31
CA ASP A 319 -6.00 11.61 4.59
C ASP A 319 -6.49 10.67 5.70
N ARG A 320 -5.60 10.30 6.62
CA ARG A 320 -5.95 9.59 7.85
C ARG A 320 -5.49 10.37 9.08
N ASP A 321 -5.87 9.91 10.26
CA ASP A 321 -5.39 10.47 11.52
C ASP A 321 -4.65 9.42 12.37
N LEU A 322 -3.46 9.77 12.85
CA LEU A 322 -2.69 9.02 13.86
C LEU A 322 -2.38 9.89 15.08
N GLY A 323 -3.11 11.00 15.24
CA GLY A 323 -3.05 11.93 16.35
C GLY A 323 -1.66 12.53 16.56
N PHE A 324 -1.20 12.52 17.81
CA PHE A 324 0.09 13.08 18.20
C PHE A 324 1.27 12.45 17.45
N ILE A 325 1.20 11.16 17.11
CA ILE A 325 2.28 10.49 16.39
C ILE A 325 2.44 11.10 15.01
N ASP A 326 1.34 11.34 14.28
CA ASP A 326 1.41 11.98 12.97
C ASP A 326 1.92 13.41 13.07
N THR A 327 1.20 14.24 13.83
CA THR A 327 1.46 15.68 13.94
C THR A 327 2.87 16.01 14.45
N HIS A 328 3.42 15.21 15.37
CA HIS A 328 4.72 15.51 15.98
C HIS A 328 5.88 14.71 15.39
N LEU A 329 5.69 13.40 15.20
CA LEU A 329 6.78 12.48 14.81
C LEU A 329 6.81 12.22 13.30
N PHE A 330 5.64 12.12 12.65
CA PHE A 330 5.56 11.86 11.20
C PHE A 330 5.28 13.12 10.37
N HIS A 331 5.39 14.29 10.99
CA HIS A 331 5.41 15.56 10.29
C HIS A 331 4.12 15.81 9.45
N ASP A 332 2.96 15.42 9.99
CA ASP A 332 1.62 15.59 9.37
C ASP A 332 1.44 14.89 8.01
N ILE A 333 2.31 13.97 7.61
CA ILE A 333 2.22 13.33 6.28
C ILE A 333 0.95 12.48 6.13
N ILE A 334 0.44 11.91 7.23
CA ILE A 334 -0.74 11.05 7.20
C ILE A 334 -2.01 11.90 7.03
N GLY A 335 -2.10 13.00 7.79
CA GLY A 335 -3.25 13.91 7.80
C GLY A 335 -3.28 14.96 6.69
N THR A 336 -2.26 15.01 5.82
CA THR A 336 -2.17 16.00 4.73
C THR A 336 -1.75 15.39 3.39
N HIS A 337 -1.95 14.08 3.22
CA HIS A 337 -1.50 13.35 2.05
C HIS A 337 -2.14 13.79 0.74
N VAL A 338 -3.42 14.19 0.77
CA VAL A 338 -4.10 14.76 -0.41
C VAL A 338 -3.40 16.04 -0.87
N CYS A 339 -3.05 16.92 0.08
CA CYS A 339 -2.28 18.14 -0.22
C CYS A 339 -0.89 17.78 -0.78
N HIS A 340 -0.24 16.79 -0.18
CA HIS A 340 1.06 16.31 -0.61
C HIS A 340 1.02 15.78 -2.07
N HIS A 341 0.00 15.04 -2.48
CA HIS A 341 -0.11 14.58 -3.87
C HIS A 341 -0.40 15.70 -4.87
N LEU A 342 -1.28 16.62 -4.51
CA LEU A 342 -1.60 17.78 -5.34
C LEU A 342 -0.38 18.68 -5.54
N ILE A 343 0.36 18.96 -4.45
CA ILE A 343 1.47 19.91 -4.43
C ILE A 343 2.53 19.47 -3.41
N SER A 344 3.31 18.45 -3.77
CA SER A 344 4.36 17.88 -2.89
C SER A 344 5.52 18.83 -2.57
N THR A 345 5.58 20.00 -3.19
CA THR A 345 6.60 21.03 -2.93
C THR A 345 6.24 21.96 -1.77
N ILE A 346 5.01 21.88 -1.25
CA ILE A 346 4.62 22.60 -0.03
C ILE A 346 5.33 21.93 1.15
N PRO A 347 6.09 22.67 1.99
CA PRO A 347 6.71 22.12 3.17
C PRO A 347 5.64 21.54 4.11
N PHE A 348 5.89 20.35 4.66
CA PHE A 348 4.98 19.67 5.60
C PHE A 348 4.41 20.58 6.70
N TYR A 349 5.21 21.48 7.26
CA TYR A 349 4.77 22.42 8.31
C TYR A 349 3.86 23.56 7.84
N HIS A 350 3.53 23.60 6.54
CA HIS A 350 2.50 24.42 5.92
C HIS A 350 1.38 23.58 5.28
N ALA A 351 1.55 22.25 5.18
CA ALA A 351 0.61 21.35 4.52
C ALA A 351 -0.76 21.34 5.23
N GLY A 352 -0.79 21.39 6.57
CA GLY A 352 -2.04 21.47 7.32
C GLY A 352 -2.84 22.76 7.06
N GLU A 353 -2.15 23.88 6.82
CA GLU A 353 -2.80 25.13 6.42
C GLU A 353 -3.29 25.04 4.98
N ALA A 354 -2.42 24.64 4.04
CA ALA A 354 -2.77 24.47 2.64
C ALA A 354 -3.97 23.53 2.44
N SER A 355 -4.03 22.43 3.19
CA SER A 355 -5.13 21.46 3.17
C SER A 355 -6.48 22.10 3.48
N LYS A 356 -6.54 23.10 4.38
CA LYS A 356 -7.80 23.83 4.67
C LYS A 356 -8.32 24.61 3.47
N HIS A 357 -7.41 25.15 2.65
CA HIS A 357 -7.75 25.87 1.43
C HIS A 357 -8.14 24.90 0.30
N ILE A 358 -7.40 23.80 0.16
CA ILE A 358 -7.69 22.73 -0.80
C ILE A 358 -9.08 22.13 -0.55
N LYS A 359 -9.43 21.84 0.71
CA LYS A 359 -10.76 21.33 1.12
C LYS A 359 -11.91 22.20 0.61
N ARG A 360 -11.73 23.53 0.57
CA ARG A 360 -12.76 24.46 0.10
C ARG A 360 -13.00 24.36 -1.42
N VAL A 361 -11.96 24.06 -2.19
CA VAL A 361 -12.05 23.89 -3.64
C VAL A 361 -12.60 22.52 -4.00
N MET A 362 -12.08 21.47 -3.36
CA MET A 362 -12.47 20.08 -3.64
C MET A 362 -13.89 19.74 -3.15
N GLY A 363 -14.34 20.40 -2.07
CA GLY A 363 -15.65 20.14 -1.48
C GLY A 363 -15.85 18.66 -1.14
N LYS A 364 -16.90 18.06 -1.69
CA LYS A 364 -17.25 16.64 -1.48
C LYS A 364 -16.21 15.64 -1.99
N HIS A 365 -15.30 16.06 -2.87
CA HIS A 365 -14.26 15.18 -3.42
C HIS A 365 -13.02 15.08 -2.53
N TYR A 366 -12.93 15.88 -1.45
CA TYR A 366 -11.84 15.74 -0.50
C TYR A 366 -12.05 14.49 0.36
N ALA A 367 -11.18 13.49 0.18
CA ALA A 367 -11.26 12.24 0.92
C ALA A 367 -10.45 12.32 2.22
N ALA A 368 -11.11 12.01 3.33
CA ALA A 368 -10.48 11.85 4.63
C ALA A 368 -11.25 10.83 5.46
N ASP A 369 -10.53 10.01 6.22
CA ASP A 369 -11.08 9.12 7.25
C ASP A 369 -10.26 9.29 8.51
N VAL A 370 -10.71 10.22 9.34
CA VAL A 370 -10.05 10.63 10.60
C VAL A 370 -10.72 10.02 11.83
N GLU A 371 -11.87 9.37 11.66
CA GLU A 371 -12.64 8.78 12.75
C GLU A 371 -12.30 7.29 12.94
N THR A 372 -11.89 6.59 11.88
CA THR A 372 -11.51 5.18 11.97
C THR A 372 -10.09 5.06 12.53
N PRO A 373 -9.86 4.30 13.63
CA PRO A 373 -8.51 4.05 14.13
C PRO A 373 -7.61 3.45 13.04
N PHE A 374 -6.36 3.93 12.95
CA PHE A 374 -5.44 3.58 11.87
C PHE A 374 -5.35 2.07 11.59
N TRP A 375 -5.12 1.24 12.61
CA TRP A 375 -5.01 -0.20 12.42
C TRP A 375 -6.35 -0.89 12.11
N THR A 376 -7.47 -0.30 12.52
CA THR A 376 -8.81 -0.76 12.13
C THR A 376 -9.04 -0.47 10.65
N ALA A 377 -8.70 0.74 10.17
CA ALA A 377 -8.75 1.08 8.75
C ALA A 377 -7.82 0.17 7.94
N PHE A 378 -6.61 -0.10 8.45
CA PHE A 378 -5.62 -0.96 7.78
C PHE A 378 -6.21 -2.36 7.54
N PHE A 379 -6.71 -3.00 8.60
CA PHE A 379 -7.28 -4.34 8.51
C PHE A 379 -8.58 -4.36 7.68
N ARG A 380 -9.42 -3.33 7.79
CA ARG A 380 -10.62 -3.18 6.97
C ARG A 380 -10.27 -3.13 5.49
N ASN A 381 -9.31 -2.29 5.10
CA ASN A 381 -8.98 -2.06 3.71
C ASN A 381 -8.21 -3.24 3.11
N GLN A 382 -7.35 -3.91 3.88
CA GLN A 382 -6.70 -5.15 3.42
C GLN A 382 -7.71 -6.24 3.04
N ARG A 383 -8.82 -6.32 3.79
CA ARG A 383 -9.89 -7.26 3.50
C ARG A 383 -10.78 -6.77 2.37
N SER A 384 -11.11 -5.50 2.34
CA SER A 384 -12.20 -5.02 1.48
C SER A 384 -11.73 -4.56 0.09
N CYS A 385 -10.46 -4.18 -0.07
CA CYS A 385 -9.88 -3.66 -1.30
C CYS A 385 -8.99 -4.70 -2.00
N LYS A 386 -9.60 -5.71 -2.65
CA LYS A 386 -8.85 -6.84 -3.24
C LYS A 386 -8.43 -6.61 -4.68
N PHE A 387 -9.34 -6.07 -5.47
CA PHE A 387 -9.12 -5.74 -6.87
C PHE A 387 -9.98 -4.55 -7.26
N VAL A 388 -9.77 -4.01 -8.45
CA VAL A 388 -10.60 -2.95 -9.02
C VAL A 388 -11.27 -3.39 -10.31
N GLU A 389 -12.46 -2.86 -10.56
CA GLU A 389 -13.19 -3.02 -11.81
C GLU A 389 -14.15 -1.85 -12.05
N GLU A 390 -14.60 -1.68 -13.28
CA GLU A 390 -15.65 -0.72 -13.60
C GLU A 390 -16.99 -1.19 -13.04
N THR A 391 -17.85 -0.25 -12.64
CA THR A 391 -19.21 -0.57 -12.20
C THR A 391 -20.02 -1.24 -13.33
N VAL A 392 -20.90 -2.18 -12.98
CA VAL A 392 -21.80 -2.83 -13.95
C VAL A 392 -22.66 -1.76 -14.63
N GLY A 393 -22.64 -1.71 -15.96
CA GLY A 393 -23.34 -0.69 -16.75
C GLY A 393 -22.53 0.58 -17.00
N ALA A 394 -21.30 0.67 -16.47
CA ALA A 394 -20.34 1.75 -16.72
C ALA A 394 -19.09 1.26 -17.49
N GLU A 395 -19.22 0.17 -18.24
CA GLU A 395 -18.13 -0.40 -19.03
C GLU A 395 -17.56 0.60 -20.05
N GLY A 396 -16.23 0.71 -20.08
CA GLY A 396 -15.51 1.62 -20.97
C GLY A 396 -15.47 3.09 -20.49
N SER A 397 -15.96 3.37 -19.29
CA SER A 397 -15.84 4.70 -18.65
C SER A 397 -14.42 5.03 -18.21
N GLY A 398 -13.58 4.02 -18.02
CA GLY A 398 -12.21 4.18 -17.54
C GLY A 398 -12.12 4.52 -16.05
N VAL A 399 -13.21 4.36 -15.27
CA VAL A 399 -13.24 4.56 -13.81
C VAL A 399 -13.39 3.21 -13.11
N TYR A 400 -12.35 2.85 -12.37
CA TYR A 400 -12.23 1.59 -11.65
C TYR A 400 -12.38 1.83 -10.16
N MET A 401 -13.17 1.00 -9.48
CA MET A 401 -13.41 1.10 -8.05
C MET A 401 -13.06 -0.21 -7.37
N PHE A 402 -12.64 -0.14 -6.11
CA PHE A 402 -12.34 -1.34 -5.35
C PHE A 402 -13.55 -2.26 -5.18
N ARG A 403 -13.27 -3.55 -5.23
CA ARG A 403 -14.18 -4.66 -5.02
C ARG A 403 -13.48 -5.73 -4.19
N ASN A 404 -14.30 -6.59 -3.62
CA ASN A 404 -13.88 -7.84 -3.00
C ASN A 404 -14.83 -8.95 -3.43
N LEU A 405 -14.56 -10.17 -2.99
CA LEU A 405 -15.44 -11.32 -3.23
C LEU A 405 -16.46 -11.53 -2.10
N TYR A 406 -16.46 -10.68 -1.08
CA TYR A 406 -17.42 -10.77 0.01
C TYR A 406 -18.78 -10.25 -0.44
N ASN A 407 -19.81 -11.07 -0.24
CA ASN A 407 -21.18 -10.61 -0.38
C ASN A 407 -21.66 -9.97 0.93
N ARG A 408 -21.04 -8.85 1.33
CA ARG A 408 -21.47 -8.08 2.51
C ARG A 408 -22.66 -7.20 2.13
N GLU A 409 -23.64 -7.15 3.03
CA GLU A 409 -24.82 -6.32 2.84
C GLU A 409 -24.42 -4.84 2.70
N GLY A 410 -24.94 -4.18 1.65
CA GLY A 410 -24.65 -2.77 1.35
C GLY A 410 -23.40 -2.54 0.49
N GLU A 411 -22.53 -3.53 0.29
CA GLU A 411 -21.37 -3.38 -0.60
C GLU A 411 -21.75 -3.61 -2.08
N THR A 412 -21.12 -2.83 -2.97
CA THR A 412 -21.28 -3.00 -4.41
C THR A 412 -20.68 -4.34 -4.84
N GLN A 413 -21.55 -5.21 -5.35
CA GLN A 413 -21.16 -6.56 -5.75
C GLN A 413 -20.21 -6.55 -6.94
N PRO A 414 -19.19 -7.43 -6.96
CA PRO A 414 -18.33 -7.58 -8.11
C PRO A 414 -19.10 -8.12 -9.31
N LYS A 415 -18.59 -7.89 -10.53
CA LYS A 415 -19.09 -8.50 -11.75
C LYS A 415 -19.13 -10.01 -11.57
N LYS A 416 -20.26 -10.65 -11.91
CA LYS A 416 -20.33 -12.11 -11.97
C LYS A 416 -19.25 -12.61 -12.94
N LEU A 417 -18.62 -13.76 -12.64
CA LEU A 417 -17.84 -14.45 -13.67
C LEU A 417 -18.81 -14.70 -14.83
N VAL A 418 -18.45 -14.29 -16.05
CA VAL A 418 -19.21 -14.69 -17.23
C VAL A 418 -19.33 -16.21 -17.19
N ASP A 419 -20.53 -16.73 -17.45
CA ASP A 419 -20.81 -18.16 -17.52
C ASP A 419 -19.69 -18.91 -18.27
N PRO A 420 -19.36 -20.15 -17.85
CA PRO A 420 -18.25 -20.88 -18.44
C PRO A 420 -18.37 -20.82 -19.95
N VAL A 421 -17.26 -20.43 -20.60
CA VAL A 421 -17.05 -20.54 -22.05
C VAL A 421 -17.96 -21.63 -22.60
N GLN A 422 -18.88 -21.28 -23.50
CA GLN A 422 -19.66 -22.28 -24.22
C GLN A 422 -18.66 -23.17 -24.95
N ILE A 423 -18.28 -24.26 -24.30
CA ILE A 423 -17.64 -25.39 -24.92
C ILE A 423 -18.75 -25.94 -25.78
N GLU A 424 -18.62 -25.81 -27.10
CA GLU A 424 -19.41 -26.59 -28.06
C GLU A 424 -19.49 -28.01 -27.50
N GLU A 425 -20.70 -28.49 -27.22
CA GLU A 425 -20.91 -29.84 -26.75
C GLU A 425 -20.45 -30.81 -27.82
N SER A 426 -19.16 -31.14 -27.82
CA SER A 426 -18.70 -32.37 -28.42
C SER A 426 -19.33 -33.50 -27.64
N LYS A 427 -20.00 -34.39 -28.37
CA LYS A 427 -20.74 -35.55 -27.88
C LYS A 427 -19.82 -36.51 -27.11
N GLU A 428 -19.52 -36.21 -25.85
CA GLU A 428 -18.88 -37.14 -24.93
C GLU A 428 -19.49 -37.10 -23.51
N LYS A 429 -20.64 -36.43 -23.34
CA LYS A 429 -21.50 -36.59 -22.16
C LYS A 429 -22.38 -37.84 -22.31
N SER A 430 -21.78 -39.01 -22.21
CA SER A 430 -22.50 -40.27 -21.97
C SER A 430 -21.67 -41.31 -21.22
N ALA A 431 -20.33 -41.28 -21.34
CA ALA A 431 -19.47 -42.27 -20.70
C ALA A 431 -19.11 -41.95 -19.22
N VAL A 432 -19.06 -40.67 -18.83
CA VAL A 432 -18.52 -40.27 -17.51
C VAL A 432 -19.59 -40.21 -16.41
N ALA A 433 -20.86 -39.97 -16.76
CA ALA A 433 -21.97 -39.97 -15.79
C ALA A 433 -22.27 -41.37 -15.23
N THR A 434 -21.99 -42.42 -16.01
CA THR A 434 -22.22 -43.81 -15.61
C THR A 434 -21.14 -44.33 -14.65
N ALA A 435 -19.91 -43.83 -14.75
CA ALA A 435 -18.78 -44.26 -13.90
C ALA A 435 -18.81 -43.68 -12.47
N MET A 436 -19.42 -42.52 -12.24
CA MET A 436 -19.50 -41.90 -10.91
C MET A 436 -20.72 -42.33 -10.08
N SER A 437 -21.72 -42.98 -10.68
CA SER A 437 -22.86 -43.53 -9.94
C SER A 437 -22.57 -44.92 -9.33
N SER A 438 -21.66 -45.69 -9.92
CA SER A 438 -21.28 -47.03 -9.43
C SER A 438 -20.22 -46.98 -8.31
N ALA A 439 -19.42 -45.91 -8.21
CA ALA A 439 -18.42 -45.75 -7.15
C ALA A 439 -19.01 -45.28 -5.80
N ARG A 440 -20.20 -44.65 -5.79
CA ARG A 440 -20.82 -44.12 -4.55
C ARG A 440 -21.54 -45.16 -3.70
N ASN A 441 -21.71 -46.40 -4.17
CA ASN A 441 -22.48 -47.42 -3.43
C ASN A 441 -21.66 -48.59 -2.83
N LEU A 442 -20.33 -48.63 -3.05
CA LEU A 442 -19.49 -49.74 -2.55
C LEU A 442 -18.57 -49.36 -1.38
N ASP A 443 -18.22 -48.08 -1.20
CA ASP A 443 -17.21 -47.67 -0.21
C ASP A 443 -17.81 -47.15 1.12
N ALA A 444 -19.09 -46.79 1.14
CA ALA A 444 -19.79 -46.36 2.37
C ALA A 444 -20.20 -47.53 3.29
N ARG A 445 -20.32 -48.75 2.77
CA ARG A 445 -20.66 -49.95 3.58
C ARG A 445 -19.46 -50.66 4.19
N ARG A 446 -18.23 -50.35 3.77
CA ARG A 446 -17.01 -51.05 4.25
C ARG A 446 -16.28 -50.35 5.39
N ARG A 447 -16.53 -49.05 5.62
CA ARG A 447 -15.86 -48.27 6.68
C ARG A 447 -16.63 -48.17 8.00
N LEU A 448 -17.85 -48.68 8.07
CA LEU A 448 -18.66 -48.71 9.30
C LEU A 448 -18.60 -50.05 10.06
N SER A 449 -17.88 -51.08 9.56
CA SER A 449 -17.76 -52.36 10.27
C SER A 449 -16.40 -52.64 10.93
N GLN A 450 -15.37 -51.81 10.71
CA GLN A 450 -14.04 -52.01 11.31
C GLN A 450 -13.72 -51.11 12.52
N SER A 451 -14.45 -50.00 12.72
CA SER A 451 -14.27 -49.12 13.88
C SER A 451 -15.10 -49.50 15.12
N ALA A 452 -16.01 -50.47 14.99
CA ALA A 452 -16.87 -50.96 16.08
C ALA A 452 -16.35 -52.22 16.80
N GLN A 453 -15.21 -52.79 16.39
CA GLN A 453 -14.66 -54.03 16.99
C GLN A 453 -13.37 -53.85 17.80
N LEU A 454 -12.91 -52.62 18.03
CA LEU A 454 -11.68 -52.33 18.82
C LEU A 454 -11.95 -51.68 20.20
N ARG A 455 -13.18 -51.78 20.71
CA ARG A 455 -13.54 -51.39 22.10
C ARG A 455 -14.21 -52.52 22.88
N ALA A 456 -13.58 -53.68 22.89
CA ALA A 456 -13.89 -54.71 23.87
C ALA A 456 -12.59 -55.41 24.27
N ASN A 457 -12.42 -55.58 25.58
CA ASN A 457 -11.31 -56.24 26.29
C ASN A 457 -10.11 -55.35 26.62
N LEU A 458 -10.09 -54.83 27.85
CA LEU A 458 -9.09 -55.21 28.85
C LEU A 458 -9.60 -54.85 30.28
N PRO A 459 -9.25 -55.64 31.32
CA PRO A 459 -9.91 -55.65 32.62
C PRO A 459 -9.22 -54.79 33.70
N LEU A 460 -10.00 -54.56 34.75
CA LEU A 460 -9.70 -54.05 36.09
C LEU A 460 -8.34 -54.44 36.70
N LEU A 461 -7.80 -53.56 37.55
CA LEU A 461 -7.34 -53.73 38.96
C LEU A 461 -6.48 -52.49 39.31
N ALA A 462 -6.85 -51.62 40.26
CA ALA A 462 -6.86 -51.75 41.73
C ALA A 462 -5.47 -51.62 42.39
N ASP A 463 -5.39 -50.62 43.29
CA ASP A 463 -4.51 -50.38 44.43
C ASP A 463 -2.97 -50.27 44.27
N GLY A 464 -2.43 -49.20 44.88
CA GLY A 464 -1.00 -48.93 45.05
C GLY A 464 -0.71 -47.45 45.31
#